data_AF-W2NY92-F1
#
_entry.id   AF-W2NY92-F1
#
_cell.length_a   1.000
_cell.length_b   1.000
_cell.length_c   1.000
_cell.angle_alpha   90.00
_cell.angle_beta   90.00
_cell.angle_gamma   90.00
#
_symmetry.space_group_name_H-M   'P 1'
#
loop_
_entity.id
_entity.type
_entity.pdbx_description
1 polymer ?
#
loop_
_entity_poly.entity_id
_entity_poly.type
_entity_poly.pdbx_seq_one_letter_code
_entity_poly.pdbx_strand_id
1 'polypeptide(L)' 'MGVQALRLTKKSGETQDLVTWEQLTDEARDALSEFDFESDPSISMVVMPLKDDVFRSILKDSYPF' A
#
# COMPACT_ATOMS: atom_id res chain seq x y z
N MET A 1 13.69 -14.44 -8.08
CA MET A 1 13.08 -14.15 -6.76
C MET A 1 11.57 -14.20 -6.91
N GLY A 2 10.82 -14.62 -5.89
CA GLY A 2 9.35 -14.66 -5.93
C GLY A 2 8.72 -13.39 -5.36
N VAL A 3 7.48 -13.08 -5.75
CA VAL A 3 6.69 -11.96 -5.21
C VAL A 3 6.04 -12.37 -3.89
N GLN A 4 6.02 -11.49 -2.90
CA GLN A 4 5.35 -11.72 -1.61
C GLN A 4 3.88 -11.27 -1.70
N ALA A 5 2.97 -11.99 -1.04
CA ALA A 5 1.53 -11.69 -1.05
C ALA A 5 0.87 -12.01 0.30
N LEU A 6 -0.25 -11.34 0.57
CA LEU A 6 -1.04 -11.54 1.79
C LEU A 6 -2.13 -12.62 1.59
N ARG A 7 -2.39 -13.41 2.64
CA ARG A 7 -3.48 -14.40 2.66
C ARG A 7 -4.02 -14.56 4.08
N LEU A 8 -5.32 -14.81 4.19
CA LEU A 8 -5.94 -15.20 5.46
C LEU A 8 -5.25 -16.43 6.06
N THR A 9 -5.08 -16.40 7.38
CA THR A 9 -4.38 -17.44 8.14
C THR A 9 -5.02 -17.63 9.51
N LYS A 10 -4.80 -18.81 10.11
CA LYS A 10 -5.17 -19.10 11.51
C LYS A 10 -4.03 -18.82 12.50
N LYS A 11 -2.84 -18.48 12.00
CA LYS A 11 -1.69 -18.15 12.83
C LYS A 11 -1.92 -16.77 13.44
N SER A 12 -1.67 -16.63 14.74
CA SER A 12 -1.62 -15.32 15.38
C SER A 12 -0.47 -14.50 14.78
N GLY A 13 -0.72 -13.22 14.54
CA GLY A 13 0.28 -12.25 14.12
C GLY A 13 0.55 -11.22 15.19
N GLU A 14 1.31 -10.19 14.82
CA GLU A 14 1.62 -9.02 15.65
C GLU A 14 0.81 -7.80 15.20
N THR A 15 0.69 -6.81 16.08
CA THR A 15 0.13 -5.49 15.76
C THR A 15 1.23 -4.45 15.56
N GLN A 16 0.94 -3.37 14.82
CA GLN A 16 1.88 -2.28 14.53
C GLN A 16 1.25 -0.95 14.92
N ASP A 17 2.07 0.06 15.19
CA ASP A 17 1.58 1.42 15.44
C ASP A 17 0.90 1.97 14.19
N LEU A 18 -0.33 2.44 14.35
CA LEU A 18 -1.16 2.91 13.26
C LEU A 18 -1.07 4.43 13.12
N VAL A 19 -0.78 4.89 11.90
CA VAL A 19 -1.01 6.26 11.45
C VAL A 19 -1.93 6.23 10.23
N THR A 20 -3.05 6.96 10.27
CA THR A 20 -3.99 7.03 9.14
C THR A 20 -3.58 8.11 8.15
N TRP A 21 -4.12 8.04 6.94
CA TRP A 21 -3.83 9.03 5.89
C TRP A 21 -4.12 10.46 6.34
N GLU A 22 -5.21 10.67 7.07
CA GLU A 22 -5.64 11.97 7.61
C GLU A 22 -4.79 12.45 8.79
N GLN A 23 -4.03 11.55 9.43
CA GLN A 23 -3.10 11.89 10.52
C GLN A 23 -1.72 12.28 10.01
N LEU A 24 -1.42 12.03 8.74
CA LEU A 24 -0.16 12.43 8.12
C LEU A 24 -0.13 13.94 7.89
N THR A 25 1.07 14.52 7.93
CA THR A 25 1.26 15.90 7.47
C THR A 25 1.06 15.98 5.96
N ASP A 26 0.80 17.19 5.47
CA ASP A 26 0.62 17.43 4.03
C ASP A 26 1.89 17.00 3.26
N GLU A 27 3.07 17.31 3.80
CA GLU A 27 4.35 16.94 3.19
C GLU A 27 4.56 15.42 3.12
N ALA A 28 4.09 14.68 4.13
CA ALA A 28 4.17 13.23 4.13
C ALA A 28 3.23 12.61 3.09
N ARG A 29 2.02 13.17 2.92
CA ARG A 29 1.07 12.73 1.90
C ARG A 29 1.58 13.02 0.49
N ASP A 30 2.15 14.20 0.27
CA ASP A 30 2.74 14.59 -1.01
C ASP A 30 3.93 13.69 -1.35
N ALA A 31 4.85 13.49 -0.39
CA ALA A 31 6.00 12.60 -0.58
C ALA A 31 5.56 11.16 -0.93
N LEU A 32 4.59 10.59 -0.21
CA LEU A 32 4.07 9.24 -0.51
C LEU A 32 3.37 9.15 -1.87
N SER A 33 2.83 10.26 -2.37
CA SER A 33 2.10 10.31 -3.65
C SER A 33 3.03 10.50 -4.85
N GLU A 34 4.15 11.18 -4.66
CA GLU A 34 5.13 11.51 -5.71
C GLU A 34 6.33 10.56 -5.75
N PHE A 35 6.67 9.93 -4.63
CA PHE A 35 7.84 9.08 -4.54
C PHE A 35 7.70 7.83 -5.42
N ASP A 36 8.75 7.58 -6.20
CA ASP A 36 8.87 6.37 -7.00
C ASP A 36 9.44 5.23 -6.14
N PHE A 37 8.57 4.29 -5.77
CA PHE A 37 8.95 3.10 -4.99
C PHE A 37 9.58 2.00 -5.87
N GLU A 38 9.64 2.19 -7.19
CA GLU A 38 10.30 1.28 -8.12
C GLU A 38 11.82 1.50 -8.09
N SER A 39 12.48 1.02 -7.05
CA SER A 39 13.95 1.11 -6.97
C SER A 39 14.67 0.22 -8.00
N ASP A 40 14.00 -0.82 -8.52
CA ASP A 40 14.56 -1.77 -9.49
C ASP A 40 13.46 -2.36 -10.40
N PRO A 41 13.54 -2.16 -11.74
CA PRO A 41 12.57 -2.68 -12.71
C PRO A 41 12.40 -4.22 -12.70
N SER A 42 13.35 -4.95 -12.11
CA SER A 42 13.33 -6.41 -12.02
C SER A 42 12.55 -6.94 -10.80
N ILE A 43 12.17 -6.06 -9.86
CA ILE A 43 11.58 -6.41 -8.57
C ILE A 43 10.22 -5.73 -8.46
N SER A 44 9.21 -6.30 -9.13
CA SER A 44 7.77 -6.01 -9.00
C SER A 44 7.37 -4.56 -8.69
N MET A 45 6.70 -3.91 -9.65
CA MET A 45 6.07 -2.58 -9.53
C MET A 45 5.45 -2.35 -8.12
N VAL A 46 6.13 -1.57 -7.27
CA VAL A 46 5.61 -1.19 -5.94
C VAL A 46 4.86 0.12 -6.12
N VAL A 47 3.54 0.07 -6.02
CA VAL A 47 2.69 1.26 -6.13
C VAL A 47 2.11 1.57 -4.76
N MET A 48 2.22 2.82 -4.30
CA MET A 48 1.64 3.26 -3.03
C MET A 48 0.11 3.12 -3.08
N PRO A 49 -0.50 2.20 -2.29
CA PRO A 49 -1.91 1.84 -2.46
C PRO A 49 -2.88 2.89 -1.91
N LEU A 50 -2.42 3.82 -1.09
CA LEU A 50 -3.24 4.90 -0.50
C LEU A 50 -3.26 6.18 -1.34
N LYS A 51 -2.49 6.23 -2.44
CA LYS A 51 -2.54 7.37 -3.37
C LYS A 51 -3.93 7.51 -3.96
N ASP A 52 -4.48 8.71 -4.02
CA ASP A 52 -5.89 8.99 -4.32
C ASP A 52 -6.50 8.16 -5.46
N ASP A 53 -5.92 8.23 -6.67
CA ASP A 53 -6.44 7.50 -7.85
C ASP A 53 -6.27 5.98 -7.72
N VAL A 54 -5.17 5.54 -7.10
CA VAL A 54 -4.85 4.13 -6.89
C VAL A 54 -5.79 3.53 -5.85
N PHE A 55 -6.04 4.24 -4.75
CA PHE A 55 -6.90 3.81 -3.66
C PHE A 55 -8.32 3.52 -4.15
N ARG A 56 -8.89 4.42 -4.97
CA ARG A 56 -10.22 4.21 -5.56
C ARG A 56 -10.27 3.00 -6.48
N SER A 57 -9.22 2.76 -7.27
CA SER A 57 -9.13 1.54 -8.09
C SER A 57 -9.07 0.29 -7.23
N ILE A 58 -8.21 0.28 -6.20
CA ILE A 58 -8.07 -0.85 -5.27
C ILE A 58 -9.39 -1.14 -4.58
N LEU A 59 -10.15 -0.12 -4.15
CA LEU A 59 -11.46 -0.33 -3.52
C LEU A 59 -12.44 -1.04 -4.45
N LYS A 60 -12.46 -0.65 -5.74
CA LYS A 60 -13.31 -1.29 -6.75
C LYS A 60 -12.88 -2.72 -7.03
N ASP A 61 -11.58 -2.97 -7.16
CA ASP A 61 -11.03 -4.28 -7.49
C ASP A 61 -11.07 -5.25 -6.30
N SER A 62 -11.04 -4.72 -5.07
CA SER A 62 -11.12 -5.50 -3.83
C SER A 62 -12.57 -5.75 -3.38
N TYR A 63 -13.57 -5.24 -4.10
CA TYR A 63 -14.96 -5.42 -3.75
C TYR A 63 -15.34 -6.92 -3.85
N PRO A 64 -15.78 -7.56 -2.75
CA PRO A 64 -15.89 -9.03 -2.70
C PRO A 64 -17.29 -9.56 -3.06
N PHE A 65 -18.18 -8.71 -3.60
CA PHE A 65 -19.57 -9.05 -3.92
C PHE A 65 -19.91 -8.71 -5.38
#